data_AF-A0A9E3QVL1-F1
#
_entry.id   AF-A0A9E3QVL1-F1
#
_cell.length_a   1.000
_cell.length_b   1.000
_cell.length_c   1.000
_cell.angle_alpha   90.00
_cell.angle_beta   90.00
_cell.angle_gamma   90.00
#
_symmetry.space_group_name_H-M   'P 1'
#
loop_
_entity.id
_entity.type
_entity.pdbx_description
1 polymer ?
#
loop_
_entity_poly.entity_id
_entity_poly.type
_entity_poly.pdbx_seq_one_letter_code
_entity_poly.pdbx_strand_id
1 'polypeptide(L)'
;MPTPNGQAPRKVLLAEFNEITWRIVEPLCARGKLPTFAEFLQSGTRGSPIAAEVPPNLDPWISWTTVYTGRPQEEHGVRFLEQPPETVTGPRVWEIAADAGKVVGVYGSIMSWPPRHDVRGFWVPSTFSPGPAPVP
;
A
#
# COMPACT_ATOMS: atom_id res chain seq x y z
N MET A 1 -1.21 -22.08 -10.50
CA MET A 1 -0.90 -23.37 -9.86
C MET A 1 -1.74 -23.52 -8.61
N PRO A 2 -2.53 -24.58 -8.44
CA PRO A 2 -3.17 -24.91 -7.16
C PRO A 2 -2.11 -25.01 -6.07
N THR A 3 -2.46 -24.67 -4.84
CA THR A 3 -1.60 -24.98 -3.68
C THR A 3 -1.48 -26.50 -3.54
N PRO A 4 -0.41 -27.04 -2.91
CA PRO A 4 -0.21 -28.49 -2.75
C PRO A 4 -1.41 -29.25 -2.13
N ASN A 5 -2.32 -28.53 -1.45
CA ASN A 5 -3.51 -29.10 -0.82
C ASN A 5 -4.81 -28.94 -1.64
N GLY A 6 -4.73 -28.60 -2.93
CA GLY A 6 -5.92 -28.41 -3.78
C GLY A 6 -6.77 -27.17 -3.44
N GLN A 7 -6.35 -26.36 -2.47
CA GLN A 7 -7.05 -25.15 -2.08
C GLN A 7 -6.76 -24.04 -3.10
N ALA A 8 -7.82 -23.33 -3.49
CA ALA A 8 -7.71 -22.14 -4.33
C ALA A 8 -6.68 -21.17 -3.72
N PRO A 9 -5.84 -20.51 -4.54
CA PRO A 9 -4.84 -19.59 -4.03
C PRO A 9 -5.53 -18.47 -3.23
N ARG A 10 -5.01 -18.19 -2.03
CA ARG A 10 -5.50 -17.08 -1.21
C ARG A 10 -5.18 -15.77 -1.91
N LYS A 11 -6.20 -14.94 -2.08
CA LYS A 11 -6.05 -13.56 -2.57
C LYS A 11 -5.75 -12.65 -1.38
N VAL A 12 -4.90 -11.67 -1.58
CA VAL A 12 -4.54 -10.65 -0.57
C VAL A 12 -4.97 -9.29 -1.11
N LEU A 13 -5.62 -8.49 -0.26
CA LEU A 13 -5.96 -7.10 -0.52
C LEU A 13 -5.30 -6.25 0.56
N LEU A 14 -4.49 -5.27 0.15
CA LEU A 14 -4.03 -4.19 1.00
C LEU A 14 -4.91 -2.96 0.72
N ALA A 15 -5.70 -2.55 1.71
CA ALA A 15 -6.51 -1.34 1.64
C ALA A 15 -5.82 -0.22 2.43
N GLU A 16 -5.54 0.89 1.75
CA GLU A 16 -4.74 1.99 2.26
C GLU A 16 -5.66 3.15 2.68
N PHE A 17 -5.68 3.47 3.97
CA PHE A 17 -6.50 4.55 4.52
C PHE A 17 -5.59 5.63 5.11
N ASN A 18 -5.40 6.73 4.38
CA ASN A 18 -4.57 7.85 4.85
C ASN A 18 -5.22 8.58 6.03
N GLU A 19 -4.44 8.93 7.04
CA GLU A 19 -4.86 9.73 8.21
C GLU A 19 -6.04 9.17 9.04
N ILE A 20 -6.38 7.89 8.84
CA ILE A 20 -7.41 7.20 9.64
C ILE A 20 -6.77 6.55 10.86
N THR A 21 -7.24 6.94 12.06
CA THR A 21 -6.74 6.44 13.34
C THR A 21 -7.85 5.75 14.14
N TRP A 22 -7.46 4.96 15.16
CA TRP A 22 -8.42 4.32 16.08
C TRP A 22 -9.33 5.32 16.80
N ARG A 23 -8.85 6.56 17.03
CA ARG A 23 -9.65 7.65 17.61
C ARG A 23 -10.85 8.05 16.74
N ILE A 24 -10.80 7.77 15.44
CA ILE A 24 -11.91 7.99 14.50
C ILE A 24 -12.73 6.71 14.35
N VAL A 25 -12.06 5.57 14.13
CA VAL A 25 -12.71 4.29 13.80
C VAL A 25 -13.54 3.77 14.98
N GLU A 26 -12.98 3.73 16.19
CA GLU A 26 -13.65 3.09 17.35
C GLU A 26 -14.96 3.79 17.74
N PRO A 27 -15.03 5.14 17.85
CA PRO A 27 -16.30 5.81 18.14
C PRO A 27 -17.35 5.63 17.04
N LEU A 28 -16.94 5.51 15.78
CA LEU A 28 -17.86 5.26 14.67
C LEU A 28 -18.38 3.82 14.67
N CYS A 29 -17.53 2.84 15.02
CA CYS A 29 -17.97 1.46 15.26
C CYS A 29 -18.99 1.39 16.41
N ALA A 30 -18.71 2.06 17.54
CA ALA A 30 -19.61 2.08 18.70
C ALA A 30 -20.99 2.70 18.38
N ARG A 31 -21.04 3.65 17.45
CA ARG A 31 -22.30 4.25 16.94
C ARG A 31 -22.98 3.44 15.82
N GLY A 32 -22.45 2.25 15.48
CA GLY A 32 -22.97 1.42 14.40
C GLY A 32 -22.78 2.01 12.99
N LYS A 33 -21.85 2.97 12.82
CA LYS A 33 -21.61 3.65 11.53
C LYS A 33 -20.57 2.95 10.66
N LEU A 34 -19.73 2.09 11.24
CA LEU A 34 -18.73 1.30 10.53
C LEU A 34 -18.87 -0.21 10.87
N PRO A 35 -19.97 -0.86 10.46
CA PRO A 35 -20.24 -2.25 10.85
C PRO A 35 -19.17 -3.23 10.34
N THR A 36 -18.65 -3.04 9.13
CA THR A 36 -17.60 -3.88 8.55
C THR A 36 -16.27 -3.75 9.30
N PHE A 37 -15.88 -2.54 9.70
CA PHE A 37 -14.70 -2.35 10.54
C PHE A 37 -14.90 -2.96 11.93
N ALA A 38 -16.10 -2.87 12.51
CA ALA A 38 -16.40 -3.51 13.80
C ALA A 38 -16.19 -5.04 13.72
N GLU A 39 -16.63 -5.67 12.63
CA GLU A 39 -16.38 -7.10 12.38
C GLU A 39 -14.89 -7.42 12.24
N PHE A 40 -14.12 -6.62 11.49
CA PHE A 40 -12.67 -6.79 11.38
C PHE A 40 -11.95 -6.66 12.72
N LEU A 41 -12.38 -5.73 13.57
CA LEU A 41 -11.80 -5.55 14.90
C LEU A 41 -12.10 -6.72 15.84
N GLN A 42 -13.23 -7.39 15.68
CA GLN A 42 -13.64 -8.55 16.50
C GLN A 42 -13.03 -9.87 16.02
N SER A 43 -12.92 -10.06 14.71
CA SER A 43 -12.50 -11.33 14.09
C SER A 43 -11.04 -11.37 13.66
N GLY A 44 -10.38 -10.20 13.59
CA GLY A 44 -9.03 -10.04 13.07
C GLY A 44 -8.00 -9.67 14.14
N THR A 45 -6.87 -9.17 13.66
CA THR A 45 -5.79 -8.61 14.49
C THR A 45 -5.61 -7.15 14.14
N ARG A 46 -5.33 -6.32 15.13
CA ARG A 46 -5.08 -4.89 14.96
C ARG A 46 -3.81 -4.48 15.69
N GLY A 47 -3.15 -3.46 15.16
CA GLY A 47 -2.01 -2.79 15.77
C GLY A 47 -2.02 -1.31 15.40
N SER A 48 -1.38 -0.49 16.21
CA SER A 48 -1.10 0.89 15.84
C SER A 48 0.24 0.93 15.12
N PRO A 49 0.32 1.42 13.87
CA PRO A 49 1.61 1.59 13.21
C PRO A 49 2.45 2.62 13.97
N ILE A 50 3.76 2.40 13.98
CA ILE A 50 4.74 3.34 14.52
C ILE A 50 5.54 3.84 13.33
N ALA A 51 5.44 5.13 13.06
CA ALA A 51 6.30 5.84 12.12
C ALA A 51 7.58 6.24 12.85
N ALA A 52 8.73 5.97 12.25
CA ALA A 52 10.01 6.50 12.75
C ALA A 52 10.19 7.97 12.33
N GLU A 53 9.46 8.38 11.30
CA GLU A 53 9.42 9.72 10.77
C GLU A 53 8.86 10.70 11.81
N VAL A 54 9.57 11.81 11.98
CA VAL A 54 9.17 12.93 12.84
C VAL A 54 9.10 14.21 12.01
N PRO A 55 8.30 15.22 12.42
CA PRO A 55 8.34 16.52 11.79
C PRO A 55 9.78 17.04 11.66
N PRO A 56 10.20 17.56 10.49
CA PRO A 56 9.36 17.95 9.34
C PRO A 56 9.08 16.85 8.29
N ASN A 57 9.59 15.62 8.46
CA ASN A 57 9.53 14.56 7.44
C ASN A 57 8.33 13.61 7.60
N LEU A 58 7.30 14.02 8.35
CA LEU A 58 6.10 13.21 8.58
C LEU A 58 5.10 13.45 7.45
N ASP A 59 5.41 12.92 6.28
CA ASP A 59 4.57 13.06 5.09
C ASP A 59 4.09 11.71 4.54
N PRO A 60 2.83 11.63 4.03
CA PRO A 60 2.28 10.38 3.49
C PRO A 60 3.15 9.73 2.42
N TRP A 61 3.76 10.51 1.51
CA TRP A 61 4.59 9.96 0.43
C TRP A 61 5.87 9.28 0.95
N ILE A 62 6.36 9.66 2.14
CA ILE A 62 7.48 8.99 2.81
C ILE A 62 6.96 7.71 3.47
N SER A 63 6.00 7.82 4.40
CA SER A 63 5.54 6.68 5.19
C SER A 63 4.92 5.55 4.37
N TRP A 64 4.19 5.86 3.30
CA TRP A 64 3.68 4.82 2.40
C TRP A 64 4.81 4.11 1.65
N THR A 65 5.84 4.84 1.22
CA THR A 65 7.02 4.22 0.60
C THR A 65 7.77 3.32 1.58
N THR A 66 7.88 3.72 2.86
CA THR A 66 8.38 2.85 3.95
C THR A 66 7.58 1.56 4.03
N VAL A 67 6.24 1.63 4.01
CA VAL A 67 5.36 0.44 4.04
C VAL A 67 5.57 -0.45 2.82
N TYR A 68 5.67 0.11 1.61
CA TYR A 68 5.79 -0.68 0.39
C TYR A 68 7.16 -1.36 0.26
N THR A 69 8.22 -0.67 0.66
CA THR A 69 9.61 -1.16 0.50
C THR A 69 10.10 -1.96 1.71
N GLY A 70 9.47 -1.77 2.88
CA GLY A 70 9.96 -2.31 4.15
C GLY A 70 11.29 -1.70 4.59
N ARG A 71 11.67 -0.54 4.05
CA ARG A 71 12.94 0.15 4.30
C ARG A 71 12.68 1.52 4.92
N PRO A 72 13.60 2.06 5.74
CA PRO A 72 13.47 3.41 6.28
C PRO A 72 13.76 4.49 5.22
N GLN A 73 13.40 5.74 5.55
CA GLN A 73 13.55 6.90 4.67
C GLN A 73 14.98 7.09 4.13
N GLU A 74 15.99 6.83 4.96
CA GLU A 74 17.40 6.96 4.60
C GLU A 74 17.79 6.01 3.47
N GLU A 75 17.13 4.85 3.39
CA GLU A 75 17.38 3.83 2.37
C GLU A 75 16.55 4.08 1.11
N HIS A 76 15.22 4.19 1.22
CA HIS A 76 14.37 4.34 0.02
C HIS A 76 14.48 5.73 -0.61
N GLY A 77 15.02 6.72 0.11
CA GLY A 77 15.47 7.98 -0.50
C GLY A 77 14.39 9.01 -0.81
N VAL A 78 13.11 8.74 -0.49
CA VAL A 78 12.03 9.71 -0.74
C VAL A 78 12.15 10.88 0.25
N ARG A 79 12.10 12.11 -0.26
CA ARG A 79 12.18 13.35 0.52
C ARG A 79 11.03 14.30 0.25
N PHE A 80 10.43 14.24 -0.94
CA PHE A 80 9.32 15.09 -1.34
C PHE A 80 8.38 14.34 -2.29
N LEU A 81 7.16 14.87 -2.43
CA LEU A 81 6.15 14.35 -3.34
C LEU A 81 6.61 14.51 -4.80
N GLU A 82 6.26 13.55 -5.66
CA GLU A 82 6.63 13.56 -7.10
C GLU A 82 8.15 13.60 -7.35
N GLN A 83 8.94 13.13 -6.39
CA GLN A 83 10.36 12.94 -6.57
C GLN A 83 10.65 12.01 -7.76
N PRO A 84 11.67 12.31 -8.60
CA PRO A 84 11.99 11.49 -9.76
C PRO A 84 12.17 10.01 -9.39
N PRO A 85 11.43 9.09 -10.01
CA PRO A 85 11.34 7.69 -9.54
C PRO A 85 12.69 6.96 -9.56
N GLU A 86 13.60 7.34 -10.45
CA GLU A 86 14.97 6.82 -10.52
C GLU A 86 15.83 7.12 -9.29
N THR A 87 15.41 8.09 -8.47
CA THR A 87 16.08 8.43 -7.21
C THR A 87 15.51 7.67 -6.00
N VAL A 88 14.40 6.95 -6.19
CA VAL A 88 13.74 6.16 -5.14
C VAL A 88 14.23 4.72 -5.22
N THR A 89 14.74 4.21 -4.10
CA THR A 89 15.36 2.87 -4.05
C THR A 89 14.49 1.85 -3.31
N GLY A 90 14.76 0.57 -3.58
CA GLY A 90 14.10 -0.56 -2.93
C GLY A 90 12.91 -1.09 -3.74
N PRO A 91 12.76 -2.42 -3.82
CA PRO A 91 11.62 -3.02 -4.48
C PRO A 91 10.37 -2.81 -3.61
N ARG A 92 9.26 -2.45 -4.24
CA ARG A 92 7.96 -2.34 -3.58
C ARG A 92 7.32 -3.72 -3.49
N VAL A 93 6.44 -3.91 -2.51
CA VAL A 93 5.77 -5.19 -2.24
C VAL A 93 5.08 -5.79 -3.48
N TRP A 94 4.51 -4.94 -4.35
CA TRP A 94 3.88 -5.38 -5.60
C TRP A 94 4.89 -5.84 -6.64
N GLU A 95 6.08 -5.25 -6.70
CA GLU A 95 7.17 -5.69 -7.58
C GLU A 95 7.71 -7.05 -7.13
N ILE A 96 7.94 -7.21 -5.82
CA ILE A 96 8.34 -8.49 -5.22
C ILE A 96 7.30 -9.59 -5.53
N ALA A 97 6.01 -9.28 -5.39
CA ALA A 97 4.93 -10.21 -5.71
C ALA A 97 4.89 -10.55 -7.21
N ALA A 98 5.10 -9.57 -8.09
CA ALA A 98 5.12 -9.79 -9.52
C ALA A 98 6.33 -10.64 -9.96
N ASP A 99 7.53 -10.35 -9.44
CA ASP A 99 8.75 -11.13 -9.69
C ASP A 99 8.60 -12.59 -9.18
N ALA A 100 7.79 -12.81 -8.14
CA ALA A 100 7.38 -14.14 -7.68
C ALA A 100 6.26 -14.80 -8.53
N GLY A 101 5.97 -14.24 -9.71
CA GLY A 101 5.00 -14.76 -10.69
C GLY A 101 3.53 -14.58 -10.29
N LYS A 102 3.21 -13.73 -9.31
CA LYS A 102 1.82 -13.45 -8.92
C LYS A 102 1.12 -12.52 -9.90
N VAL A 103 -0.21 -12.56 -9.90
CA VAL A 103 -1.04 -11.56 -10.60
C VAL A 103 -1.27 -10.41 -9.62
N VAL A 104 -0.91 -9.20 -10.02
CA VAL A 104 -0.85 -8.04 -9.12
C VAL A 104 -1.67 -6.89 -9.69
N GLY A 105 -2.54 -6.34 -8.85
CA GLY A 105 -3.27 -5.12 -9.13
C GLY A 105 -2.73 -4.00 -8.24
N VAL A 106 -2.37 -2.87 -8.82
CA VAL A 106 -2.05 -1.64 -8.08
C VAL A 106 -3.11 -0.60 -8.43
N TYR A 107 -3.75 -0.02 -7.40
CA TYR A 107 -4.84 0.93 -7.60
C TYR A 107 -4.60 2.18 -6.76
N GLY A 108 -4.13 3.24 -7.39
CA GLY A 108 -4.08 4.55 -6.75
C GLY A 108 -3.03 4.72 -5.64
N SER A 109 -2.24 3.68 -5.31
CA SER A 109 -1.19 3.73 -4.28
C SER A 109 -0.20 4.85 -4.57
N ILE A 110 0.10 5.69 -3.58
CA ILE A 110 1.00 6.85 -3.75
C ILE A 110 2.41 6.39 -4.13
N MET A 111 3.20 7.23 -4.82
CA MET A 111 4.58 6.90 -5.23
C MET A 111 4.72 5.59 -6.04
N SER A 112 3.65 5.14 -6.67
CA SER A 112 3.66 3.91 -7.45
C SER A 112 4.24 4.11 -8.86
N TRP A 113 4.18 5.31 -9.42
CA TRP A 113 4.74 5.60 -10.75
C TRP A 113 6.28 5.37 -10.79
N PRO A 114 6.83 4.81 -11.89
CA PRO A 114 6.14 4.32 -13.10
C PRO A 114 5.57 2.90 -12.95
N PRO A 115 4.50 2.57 -13.70
CA PRO A 115 4.00 1.21 -13.75
C PRO A 115 5.02 0.27 -14.40
N ARG A 116 5.00 -0.99 -13.97
CA ARG A 116 5.65 -2.08 -14.71
C ARG A 116 4.75 -2.54 -15.85
N HIS A 117 5.34 -2.76 -17.03
CA HIS A 117 4.63 -3.22 -18.22
C HIS A 117 4.80 -4.73 -18.47
N ASP A 118 5.64 -5.41 -17.69
CA ASP A 118 5.99 -6.82 -17.85
C ASP A 118 5.26 -7.74 -16.86
N VAL A 119 4.26 -7.21 -16.15
CA VAL A 119 3.54 -7.91 -15.07
C VAL A 119 2.12 -8.26 -15.50
N ARG A 120 1.53 -9.29 -14.88
CA ARG A 120 0.12 -9.63 -15.12
C ARG A 120 -0.76 -8.93 -14.09
N GLY A 121 -1.77 -8.19 -14.54
CA GLY A 121 -2.85 -7.76 -13.67
C GLY A 121 -3.48 -6.46 -14.13
N PHE A 122 -3.30 -5.41 -13.35
CA PHE A 122 -3.68 -4.06 -13.75
C PHE A 122 -2.93 -3.02 -12.92
N TRP A 123 -2.82 -1.84 -13.49
CA TRP A 123 -2.31 -0.66 -12.84
C TRP A 123 -3.25 0.51 -13.08
N VAL A 124 -3.75 1.09 -12.00
CA VAL A 124 -4.48 2.36 -12.04
C VAL A 124 -3.60 3.43 -11.38
N PRO A 125 -3.23 4.50 -12.12
CA PRO A 125 -2.35 5.54 -11.61
C PRO A 125 -2.85 6.18 -10.31
N SER A 126 -1.92 6.62 -9.47
CA SER A 126 -2.22 7.43 -8.30
C SER A 126 -2.56 8.86 -8.67
N THR A 127 -3.17 9.58 -7.74
CA THR A 127 -3.56 10.99 -7.89
C THR A 127 -2.41 11.91 -8.34
N PHE A 128 -1.16 11.53 -8.08
CA PHE A 128 0.06 12.29 -8.38
C PHE A 128 0.87 11.71 -9.54
N SER A 129 0.30 10.77 -10.28
CA SER A 129 0.98 10.22 -11.47
C SER A 129 0.93 11.24 -12.62
N PRO A 130 1.93 11.27 -13.52
CA PRO A 130 1.95 12.22 -14.64
C PRO A 130 0.77 12.13 -15.61
N GLY A 131 0.03 11.02 -15.61
CA GLY A 131 -1.14 10.84 -16.44
C GLY A 131 -2.15 9.85 -15.85
N PRO A 132 -3.41 9.88 -16.34
CA PRO A 132 -4.51 9.09 -15.78
C PRO A 132 -4.66 7.70 -16.43
N ALA A 133 -3.85 7.36 -17.42
CA ALA A 133 -4.04 6.16 -18.24
C ALA A 133 -3.72 4.88 -17.44
N PRO A 134 -4.65 3.92 -17.34
CA PRO A 134 -4.36 2.63 -16.74
C PRO A 134 -3.51 1.75 -17.66
N VAL A 135 -2.77 0.82 -17.06
CA VAL A 135 -1.92 -0.16 -17.77
C VAL A 135 -2.37 -1.58 -17.41
N PRO A 136 -2.49 -2.51 -18.37
CA PRO A 136 -2.78 -3.93 -18.11
C PRO A 136 -1.64 -4.67 -17.37
#